data_AF-A0A517V8K7-F1
#
_entry.id   AF-A0A517V8K7-F1
#
_cell.length_a   1.000
_cell.length_b   1.000
_cell.length_c   1.000
_cell.angle_alpha   90.00
_cell.angle_beta   90.00
_cell.angle_gamma   90.00
#
_symmetry.space_group_name_H-M   'P 1'
#
loop_
_entity.id
_entity.type
_entity.pdbx_description
1 polymer ?
#
loop_
_entity_poly.entity_id
_entity_poly.type
_entity_poly.pdbx_seq_one_letter_code
_entity_poly.pdbx_strand_id
1 'polypeptide(L)'
;MHKSGVILVWFVAIATVGAVLLTSKMLDVRGSWLKVVEKNKAQIQKNTAEIDARERERKKLLNKLTQVMLGWDRYWDVEVSVKDRQSGEIQVKLNGAQPLGGEGLSATAAASQVFYAFQPSDAGKPGGSTYVGAFRFAPNSRDALVLINPPQPGEVATWKNGPWRLRELVPLNYTNTLRSLRDQLVQSEEQNKLKQDHLQDLNRLLAAAKERLEARVSELIGSDTAPQDELLPVELRKGLVTGLEEEEQKRNQEFVETDQLRRELIKVYQKQLELIDEVSKLSNQLPKPKS
;
A
#
# COMPACT_ATOMS: atom_id res chain seq x y z
N MET A 1 62.11 -109.55 12.34
CA MET A 1 61.74 -108.12 12.15
C MET A 1 62.92 -107.26 12.55
N HIS A 2 63.58 -106.59 11.61
CA HIS A 2 64.75 -105.76 11.89
C HIS A 2 64.37 -104.59 12.82
N LYS A 3 65.16 -104.37 13.87
CA LYS A 3 64.98 -103.24 14.81
C LYS A 3 64.94 -101.88 14.10
N SER A 4 65.55 -101.76 12.91
CA SER A 4 65.51 -100.56 12.06
C SER A 4 64.13 -100.27 11.47
N GLY A 5 63.32 -101.30 11.16
CA GLY A 5 61.97 -101.12 10.62
C GLY A 5 60.98 -100.57 11.64
N VAL A 6 61.10 -100.98 12.91
CA VAL A 6 60.22 -100.49 14.00
C VAL A 6 60.49 -99.02 14.31
N ILE A 7 61.76 -98.60 14.26
CA ILE A 7 62.16 -97.20 14.47
C ILE A 7 61.64 -96.31 13.34
N LEU A 8 61.76 -96.77 12.08
CA LEU A 8 61.23 -96.05 10.92
C LEU A 8 59.70 -95.89 10.97
N VAL A 9 58.96 -96.95 11.35
CA VAL A 9 57.51 -96.88 11.53
C VAL A 9 57.12 -95.87 12.63
N TRP A 10 57.88 -95.79 13.71
CA TRP A 10 57.66 -94.81 14.78
C TRP A 10 57.89 -93.36 14.30
N PHE A 11 58.94 -93.10 13.51
CA PHE A 11 59.16 -91.78 12.91
C PHE A 11 58.06 -91.40 11.93
N VAL A 12 57.59 -92.33 11.10
CA VAL A 12 56.46 -92.10 10.19
C VAL A 12 55.19 -91.82 10.99
N ALA A 13 54.92 -92.56 12.07
CA ALA A 13 53.75 -92.33 12.91
C ALA A 13 53.79 -90.94 13.59
N ILE A 14 54.92 -90.53 14.16
CA ILE A 14 55.08 -89.19 14.75
C ILE A 14 54.92 -88.09 13.68
N ALA A 15 55.54 -88.27 12.52
CA ALA A 15 55.43 -87.30 11.42
C ALA A 15 53.99 -87.16 10.91
N THR A 16 53.23 -88.26 10.87
CA THR A 16 51.83 -88.26 10.44
C THR A 16 50.95 -87.52 11.46
N VAL A 17 51.13 -87.78 12.76
CA VAL A 17 50.41 -87.06 13.83
C VAL A 17 50.77 -85.57 13.84
N GLY A 18 52.05 -85.24 13.68
CA GLY A 18 52.52 -83.86 13.56
C GLY A 18 51.94 -83.13 12.35
N ALA A 19 51.87 -83.80 11.19
CA ALA A 19 51.28 -83.26 9.97
C ALA A 19 49.77 -82.98 10.15
N VAL A 20 49.02 -83.86 10.80
CA VAL A 20 47.58 -83.65 11.06
C VAL A 20 47.34 -82.45 12.00
N LEU A 21 48.13 -82.30 13.06
CA LEU A 21 48.03 -81.16 13.98
C LEU A 21 48.41 -79.83 13.31
N LEU A 22 49.48 -79.81 12.50
CA LEU A 22 49.87 -78.64 11.72
C LEU A 22 48.81 -78.27 10.68
N THR A 23 48.21 -79.26 10.02
CA THR A 23 47.14 -79.04 9.04
C THR A 23 45.88 -78.48 9.72
N SER A 24 45.53 -78.97 10.90
CA SER A 24 44.42 -78.42 11.70
C SER A 24 44.65 -76.95 12.08
N LYS A 25 45.86 -76.61 12.55
CA LYS A 25 46.21 -75.21 12.88
C LYS A 25 46.23 -74.32 11.64
N MET A 26 46.68 -74.84 10.51
CA MET A 26 46.66 -74.12 9.23
C MET A 26 45.22 -73.86 8.74
N LEU A 27 44.31 -74.81 8.94
CA LEU A 27 42.89 -74.64 8.63
C LEU A 27 42.21 -73.60 9.54
N ASP A 28 42.53 -73.58 10.84
CA ASP A 28 42.04 -72.56 11.78
C ASP A 28 42.52 -71.16 11.40
N VAL A 29 43.80 -71.03 11.03
CA VAL A 29 44.38 -69.77 10.54
C VAL A 29 43.71 -69.35 9.23
N ARG A 30 43.48 -70.27 8.28
CA ARG A 30 42.75 -69.97 7.05
C ARG A 30 41.31 -69.53 7.34
N GLY A 31 40.64 -70.17 8.29
CA GLY A 31 39.29 -69.80 8.72
C GLY A 31 39.22 -68.42 9.38
N SER A 32 40.23 -68.05 10.18
CA SER A 32 40.31 -66.72 10.78
C SER A 32 40.59 -65.63 9.73
N TRP A 33 41.48 -65.90 8.76
CA TRP A 33 41.71 -65.00 7.62
C TRP A 33 40.45 -64.84 6.75
N LEU A 34 39.71 -65.91 6.48
CA LEU A 34 38.44 -65.82 5.73
C LEU A 34 37.42 -64.96 6.47
N LYS A 35 37.28 -65.12 7.79
CA LYS A 35 36.41 -64.25 8.61
C LYS A 35 36.84 -62.78 8.59
N VAL A 36 38.14 -62.51 8.61
CA VAL A 36 38.68 -61.14 8.49
C VAL A 36 38.40 -60.58 7.10
N VAL A 37 38.59 -61.37 6.04
CA VAL A 37 38.29 -60.96 4.66
C VAL A 37 36.80 -60.68 4.47
N GLU A 38 35.92 -61.52 5.00
CA GLU A 38 34.47 -61.30 4.95
C GLU A 38 34.06 -60.04 5.71
N LYS A 39 34.59 -59.82 6.93
CA LYS A 39 34.35 -58.60 7.70
C LYS A 39 34.86 -57.36 6.97
N ASN A 40 36.06 -57.43 6.39
CA ASN A 40 36.62 -56.32 5.61
C ASN A 40 35.79 -56.06 4.36
N LYS A 41 35.31 -57.10 3.67
CA LYS A 41 34.43 -56.95 2.50
C LYS A 41 33.12 -56.27 2.87
N ALA A 42 32.48 -56.69 3.96
CA ALA A 42 31.26 -56.07 4.47
C ALA A 42 31.50 -54.61 4.90
N GLN A 43 32.62 -54.33 5.56
CA GLN A 43 32.99 -52.97 5.96
C GLN A 43 33.28 -52.08 4.75
N ILE A 44 33.96 -52.60 3.72
CA ILE A 44 34.20 -51.87 2.46
C ILE A 44 32.87 -51.58 1.76
N GLN A 45 31.95 -52.54 1.68
CA GLN A 45 30.62 -52.33 1.11
C GLN A 45 29.80 -51.28 1.88
N LYS A 46 29.87 -51.30 3.21
CA LYS A 46 29.21 -50.28 4.04
C LYS A 46 29.84 -48.90 3.85
N ASN A 47 31.17 -48.82 3.89
CA ASN A 47 31.90 -47.56 3.72
C ASN A 47 31.68 -46.96 2.32
N THR A 48 31.66 -47.79 1.27
CA THR A 48 31.37 -47.32 -0.11
C THR A 48 29.95 -46.77 -0.21
N ALA A 49 28.95 -47.44 0.36
CA ALA A 49 27.57 -46.93 0.39
C ALA A 49 27.45 -45.61 1.17
N GLU A 50 28.15 -45.48 2.31
CA GLU A 50 28.18 -44.23 3.09
C GLU A 50 28.90 -43.09 2.35
N ILE A 51 30.00 -43.38 1.64
CA ILE A 51 30.71 -42.41 0.80
C ILE A 51 29.78 -41.93 -0.33
N ASP A 52 29.11 -42.84 -1.05
CA ASP A 52 28.18 -42.50 -2.13
C ASP A 52 26.99 -41.65 -1.63
N ALA A 53 26.49 -41.93 -0.44
CA ALA A 53 25.43 -41.14 0.19
C ALA A 53 25.92 -39.72 0.51
N ARG A 54 27.09 -39.59 1.14
CA ARG A 54 27.71 -38.29 1.47
C ARG A 54 28.09 -37.50 0.22
N GLU A 55 28.55 -38.15 -0.84
CA GLU A 55 28.82 -37.48 -2.12
C GLU A 55 27.54 -36.92 -2.75
N ARG A 56 26.43 -37.67 -2.71
CA ARG A 56 25.12 -37.18 -3.17
C ARG A 56 24.63 -36.00 -2.34
N GLU A 57 24.76 -36.05 -1.02
CA GLU A 57 24.43 -34.92 -0.16
C GLU A 57 25.30 -33.70 -0.44
N ARG A 58 26.62 -33.89 -0.59
CA ARG A 58 27.54 -32.82 -0.96
C ARG A 58 27.15 -32.20 -2.30
N LYS A 59 26.88 -33.00 -3.34
CA LYS A 59 26.42 -32.48 -4.64
C LYS A 59 25.10 -31.72 -4.52
N LYS A 60 24.14 -32.21 -3.72
CA LYS A 60 22.87 -31.53 -3.48
C LYS A 60 23.05 -30.20 -2.74
N LEU A 61 23.92 -30.16 -1.73
CA LEU A 61 24.24 -28.95 -0.98
C LEU A 61 25.02 -27.95 -1.83
N LEU A 62 25.97 -28.41 -2.64
CA LEU A 62 26.67 -27.58 -3.62
C LEU A 62 25.69 -27.02 -4.64
N ASN A 63 24.81 -27.83 -5.23
CA ASN A 63 23.79 -27.33 -6.16
C ASN A 63 22.85 -26.32 -5.51
N LYS A 64 22.43 -26.54 -4.25
CA LYS A 64 21.65 -25.55 -3.49
C LYS A 64 22.43 -24.28 -3.23
N LEU A 65 23.69 -24.40 -2.83
CA LEU A 65 24.59 -23.27 -2.60
C LEU A 65 24.78 -22.49 -3.90
N THR A 66 25.10 -23.17 -5.00
CA THR A 66 25.23 -22.58 -6.34
C THR A 66 23.92 -21.95 -6.79
N GLN A 67 22.76 -22.57 -6.57
CA GLN A 67 21.47 -21.97 -6.91
C GLN A 67 21.16 -20.71 -6.08
N VAL A 68 21.50 -20.72 -4.80
CA VAL A 68 21.37 -19.55 -3.92
C VAL A 68 22.38 -18.47 -4.30
N MET A 69 23.62 -18.83 -4.62
CA MET A 69 24.69 -17.91 -5.04
C MET A 69 24.49 -17.37 -6.45
N LEU A 70 23.91 -18.15 -7.37
CA LEU A 70 23.54 -17.68 -8.72
C LEU A 70 22.37 -16.68 -8.66
N GLY A 71 21.48 -16.81 -7.66
CA GLY A 71 20.38 -15.88 -7.45
C GLY A 71 20.77 -14.63 -6.69
N TRP A 72 21.73 -14.74 -5.78
CA TRP A 72 22.25 -13.66 -4.94
C TRP A 72 23.75 -13.55 -5.18
N ASP A 73 24.11 -12.65 -6.08
CA ASP A 73 25.50 -12.34 -6.45
C ASP A 73 26.31 -11.81 -5.24
N ARG A 74 27.51 -11.29 -5.50
CA ARG A 74 28.39 -10.67 -4.51
C ARG A 74 27.65 -9.67 -3.63
N TYR A 75 28.02 -9.71 -2.34
CA TYR A 75 27.53 -8.77 -1.35
C TYR A 75 28.70 -8.05 -0.67
N TRP A 76 28.40 -6.87 -0.14
CA TRP A 76 29.31 -6.08 0.69
C TRP A 76 28.61 -5.76 2.00
N ASP A 77 29.25 -6.09 3.11
CA ASP A 77 28.85 -5.59 4.41
C ASP A 77 29.58 -4.24 4.63
N VAL A 78 28.81 -3.16 4.70
CA VAL A 78 29.32 -1.78 4.68
C VAL A 78 28.71 -0.96 5.81
N GLU A 79 29.46 0.00 6.33
CA GLU A 79 28.93 0.91 7.33
C GLU A 79 28.18 2.05 6.63
N VAL A 80 26.89 2.18 6.90
CA VAL A 80 26.03 3.19 6.27
C VAL A 80 25.66 4.28 7.25
N SER A 81 25.81 5.53 6.80
CA SER A 81 25.33 6.73 7.47
C SER A 81 24.28 7.42 6.60
N VAL A 82 23.05 7.52 7.08
CA VAL A 82 21.98 8.25 6.39
C VAL A 82 22.26 9.75 6.51
N LYS A 83 22.61 10.39 5.39
CA LYS A 83 23.04 11.80 5.36
C LYS A 83 21.85 12.74 5.24
N ASP A 84 20.94 12.43 4.31
CA ASP A 84 19.77 13.25 4.05
C ASP A 84 18.50 12.42 4.29
N ARG A 85 17.74 12.85 5.30
CA ARG A 85 16.48 12.20 5.69
C ARG A 85 15.30 12.54 4.78
N GLN A 86 15.45 13.50 3.87
CA GLN A 86 14.41 13.87 2.90
C GLN A 86 14.65 13.19 1.54
N SER A 87 15.86 13.25 1.00
CA SER A 87 16.18 12.60 -0.28
C SER A 87 16.49 11.11 -0.17
N GLY A 88 16.81 10.63 1.03
CA GLY A 88 17.26 9.25 1.23
C GLY A 88 18.69 9.01 0.75
N GLU A 89 19.53 10.05 0.66
CA GLU A 89 20.96 9.89 0.38
C GLU A 89 21.66 9.20 1.56
N ILE A 90 22.39 8.13 1.24
CA ILE A 90 23.19 7.39 2.21
C ILE A 90 24.67 7.49 1.85
N GLN A 91 25.51 7.66 2.86
CA GLN A 91 26.95 7.57 2.73
C GLN A 91 27.43 6.20 3.18
N VAL A 92 28.28 5.58 2.38
CA VAL A 92 28.81 4.23 2.59
C VAL A 92 30.29 4.34 2.89
N LYS A 93 30.69 3.83 4.06
CA LYS A 93 32.08 3.64 4.41
C LYS A 93 32.45 2.17 4.20
N LEU A 94 33.36 1.94 3.26
CA LEU A 94 33.87 0.61 2.95
C LEU A 94 34.93 0.23 3.99
N ASN A 95 34.69 -0.87 4.70
CA ASN A 95 35.65 -1.44 5.64
C ASN A 95 36.61 -2.37 4.86
N GLY A 96 37.62 -1.79 4.20
CA GLY A 96 38.70 -2.54 3.53
C GLY A 96 39.03 -2.07 2.11
N ALA A 97 40.06 -2.68 1.51
CA ALA A 97 40.66 -2.30 0.23
C ALA A 97 39.82 -2.66 -1.02
N GLN A 98 38.61 -3.22 -0.87
CA GLN A 98 37.75 -3.56 -2.01
C GLN A 98 36.75 -2.44 -2.30
N PRO A 99 36.88 -1.71 -3.43
CA PRO A 99 35.89 -0.73 -3.83
C PRO A 99 34.54 -1.39 -4.12
N LEU A 100 33.45 -0.75 -3.69
CA LEU A 100 32.08 -1.15 -4.03
C LEU A 100 31.90 -1.09 -5.56
N GLY A 101 31.39 -2.17 -6.15
CA GLY A 101 31.30 -2.34 -7.61
C GLY A 101 32.51 -3.03 -8.27
N GLY A 102 33.67 -3.11 -7.59
CA GLY A 102 34.89 -3.72 -8.14
C GLY A 102 35.97 -2.72 -8.54
N GLU A 103 37.20 -3.22 -8.71
CA GLU A 103 38.38 -2.41 -9.05
C GLU A 103 38.32 -1.91 -10.49
N GLY A 104 38.64 -0.63 -10.73
CA GLY A 104 38.81 -0.07 -12.07
C GLY A 104 37.55 0.40 -12.80
N LEU A 105 36.36 0.37 -12.18
CA LEU A 105 35.16 1.02 -12.74
C LEU A 105 35.43 2.52 -12.99
N SER A 106 34.94 3.10 -14.08
CA SER A 106 34.93 4.56 -14.27
C SER A 106 33.84 5.21 -13.41
N ALA A 107 33.92 6.51 -13.13
CA ALA A 107 32.87 7.23 -12.39
C ALA A 107 31.51 7.19 -13.10
N THR A 108 31.51 7.18 -14.43
CA THR A 108 30.30 7.08 -15.25
C THR A 108 29.69 5.68 -15.22
N ALA A 109 30.50 4.63 -15.26
CA ALA A 109 30.02 3.26 -15.15
C ALA A 109 29.48 2.97 -13.74
N ALA A 110 30.16 3.48 -12.70
CA ALA A 110 29.69 3.41 -11.33
C ALA A 110 28.31 4.06 -11.15
N ALA A 111 28.09 5.25 -11.71
CA ALA A 111 26.79 5.95 -11.61
C ALA A 111 25.60 5.16 -12.22
N SER A 112 25.86 4.24 -13.17
CA SER A 112 24.85 3.36 -13.76
C SER A 112 24.60 2.08 -12.98
N GLN A 113 25.46 1.75 -12.03
CA GLN A 113 25.40 0.51 -11.27
C GLN A 113 24.35 0.61 -10.15
N VAL A 114 23.51 -0.43 -10.06
CA VAL A 114 22.44 -0.52 -9.07
C VAL A 114 22.85 -1.44 -7.94
N PHE A 115 22.70 -0.95 -6.71
CA PHE A 115 22.91 -1.70 -5.49
C PHE A 115 21.61 -1.81 -4.72
N TYR A 116 21.28 -3.03 -4.31
CA TYR A 116 20.14 -3.33 -3.47
C TYR A 116 20.60 -3.36 -2.01
N ALA A 117 20.04 -2.48 -1.19
CA ALA A 117 20.44 -2.31 0.20
C ALA A 117 19.51 -3.04 1.17
N PHE A 118 20.12 -3.69 2.15
CA PHE A 118 19.45 -4.44 3.19
C PHE A 118 19.98 -4.02 4.56
N GLN A 119 19.10 -3.51 5.42
CA GLN A 119 19.44 -3.19 6.81
C GLN A 119 19.17 -4.39 7.72
N PRO A 120 19.93 -4.58 8.81
CA PRO A 120 19.62 -5.62 9.79
C PRO A 120 18.26 -5.35 10.44
N SER A 121 17.45 -6.39 10.60
CA SER A 121 16.14 -6.29 11.24
C SER A 121 16.29 -6.38 12.76
N ASP A 122 15.66 -5.46 13.49
CA ASP A 122 15.58 -5.54 14.96
C ASP A 122 14.65 -6.63 15.48
N ALA A 123 13.90 -7.29 14.57
CA ALA A 123 12.81 -8.18 14.90
C ALA A 123 13.29 -9.57 15.37
N GLY A 124 14.13 -9.64 16.42
CA GLY A 124 14.40 -10.82 17.25
C GLY A 124 14.90 -12.10 16.55
N LYS A 125 15.06 -12.09 15.23
CA LYS A 125 15.51 -13.22 14.41
C LYS A 125 16.99 -13.00 14.08
N PRO A 126 17.90 -13.82 14.64
CA PRO A 126 19.32 -13.71 14.30
C PRO A 126 19.49 -13.89 12.78
N GLY A 127 20.07 -12.88 12.13
CA GLY A 127 20.33 -12.88 10.69
C GLY A 127 19.19 -12.37 9.79
N GLY A 128 18.11 -11.82 10.34
CA GLY A 128 17.07 -11.16 9.54
C GLY A 128 17.56 -9.84 8.94
N SER A 129 17.29 -9.62 7.65
CA SER A 129 17.58 -8.35 6.97
C SER A 129 16.32 -7.81 6.29
N THR A 130 16.05 -6.52 6.46
CA THR A 130 14.95 -5.80 5.82
C THR A 130 15.47 -5.09 4.57
N TYR A 131 14.77 -5.25 3.45
CA TYR A 131 15.07 -4.51 2.23
C TYR A 131 14.76 -3.02 2.42
N VAL A 132 15.74 -2.16 2.13
CA VAL A 132 15.59 -0.70 2.21
C VAL A 132 15.24 -0.13 0.86
N GLY A 133 15.96 -0.54 -0.18
CA GLY A 133 15.75 0.03 -1.51
C GLY A 133 16.88 -0.23 -2.49
N ALA A 134 16.72 0.31 -3.69
CA ALA A 134 17.70 0.25 -4.75
C ALA A 134 18.37 1.61 -4.90
N PHE A 135 19.69 1.60 -4.89
CA PHE A 135 20.56 2.76 -4.83
C PHE A 135 21.52 2.78 -6.02
N ARG A 136 21.98 3.96 -6.40
CA ARG A 136 23.06 4.16 -7.37
C ARG A 136 24.06 5.17 -6.81
N PHE A 137 25.28 5.19 -7.32
CA PHE A 137 26.22 6.23 -6.92
C PHE A 137 25.71 7.62 -7.30
N ALA A 138 25.89 8.57 -6.39
CA ALA A 138 25.71 9.97 -6.71
C ALA A 138 26.70 10.37 -7.82
N PRO A 139 26.33 11.28 -8.74
CA PRO A 139 27.25 11.76 -9.77
C PRO A 139 28.56 12.26 -9.15
N ASN A 140 29.70 11.78 -9.66
CA ASN A 140 31.05 12.14 -9.21
C ASN A 140 31.41 11.74 -7.77
N SER A 141 30.64 10.85 -7.11
CA SER A 141 30.98 10.29 -5.80
C SER A 141 31.03 8.77 -5.84
N ARG A 142 31.87 8.19 -4.97
CA ARG A 142 32.07 6.74 -4.78
C ARG A 142 31.64 6.25 -3.41
N ASP A 143 31.23 7.18 -2.55
CA ASP A 143 30.86 6.96 -1.17
C ASP A 143 29.44 7.43 -0.86
N ALA A 144 28.84 8.24 -1.74
CA ALA A 144 27.43 8.63 -1.65
C ALA A 144 26.58 7.80 -2.62
N LEU A 145 25.51 7.24 -2.09
CA LEU A 145 24.49 6.50 -2.81
C LEU A 145 23.16 7.24 -2.71
N VAL A 146 22.51 7.42 -3.86
CA VAL A 146 21.20 8.05 -3.98
C VAL A 146 20.18 6.97 -4.33
N LEU A 147 19.02 7.02 -3.68
CA LEU A 147 17.92 6.11 -3.95
C LEU A 147 17.44 6.32 -5.40
N ILE A 148 17.29 5.24 -6.17
CA ILE A 148 16.86 5.28 -7.57
C ILE A 148 15.42 5.79 -7.69
N ASN A 149 14.67 5.51 -6.65
CA ASN A 149 13.24 5.64 -6.55
C ASN A 149 12.96 6.54 -5.36
N PRO A 150 12.15 7.60 -5.43
CA PRO A 150 11.92 8.45 -4.27
C PRO A 150 11.36 7.62 -3.10
N PRO A 151 11.81 7.89 -1.86
CA PRO A 151 11.33 7.19 -0.68
C PRO A 151 9.89 7.62 -0.35
N GLN A 152 9.13 6.75 0.30
CA GLN A 152 7.80 7.10 0.79
C GLN A 152 7.86 8.08 1.97
N PRO A 153 6.80 8.86 2.20
CA PRO A 153 6.70 9.72 3.37
C PRO A 153 6.94 8.93 4.67
N GLY A 154 7.97 9.32 5.42
CA GLY A 154 8.33 8.66 6.69
C GLY A 154 9.17 7.39 6.57
N GLU A 155 9.44 6.87 5.37
CA GLU A 155 10.25 5.67 5.16
C GLU A 155 11.69 5.87 5.64
N VAL A 156 12.32 6.98 5.24
CA VAL A 156 13.70 7.31 5.60
C VAL A 156 13.89 7.48 7.11
N ALA A 157 12.83 7.84 7.84
CA ALA A 157 12.89 7.95 9.30
C ALA A 157 13.04 6.58 10.00
N THR A 158 12.69 5.49 9.31
CA THR A 158 12.85 4.11 9.82
C THR A 158 14.25 3.56 9.58
N TRP A 159 15.05 4.21 8.74
CA TRP A 159 16.38 3.73 8.37
C TRP A 159 17.37 3.97 9.50
N LYS A 160 18.18 2.96 9.81
CA LYS A 160 19.16 3.02 10.89
C LYS A 160 20.57 3.17 10.35
N ASN A 161 21.38 4.02 10.97
CA ASN A 161 22.82 4.02 10.73
C ASN A 161 23.42 2.71 11.28
N GLY A 162 24.42 2.17 10.59
CA GLY A 162 25.08 0.95 11.02
C GLY A 162 25.49 0.03 9.86
N PRO A 163 25.78 -1.24 10.14
CA PRO A 163 26.22 -2.20 9.15
C PRO A 163 25.05 -2.61 8.26
N TRP A 164 25.09 -2.25 6.98
CA TRP A 164 24.13 -2.69 5.97
C TRP A 164 24.78 -3.67 5.01
N ARG A 165 23.95 -4.49 4.37
CA ARG A 165 24.38 -5.36 3.28
C ARG A 165 23.92 -4.78 1.95
N LEU A 166 24.88 -4.50 1.07
CA LEU A 166 24.64 -4.11 -0.31
C LEU A 166 24.86 -5.31 -1.23
N ARG A 167 24.05 -5.41 -2.29
CA ARG A 167 24.15 -6.46 -3.31
C ARG A 167 23.98 -5.87 -4.70
N GLU A 168 24.69 -6.39 -5.69
CA GLU A 168 24.51 -5.98 -7.09
C GLU A 168 23.26 -6.61 -7.72
N LEU A 169 22.90 -7.81 -7.27
CA LEU A 169 21.79 -8.56 -7.85
C LEU A 169 20.87 -9.13 -6.77
N VAL A 170 19.58 -9.07 -7.06
CA VAL A 170 18.50 -9.72 -6.32
C VAL A 170 17.77 -10.66 -7.29
N PRO A 171 17.36 -11.86 -6.85
CA PRO A 171 16.71 -12.81 -7.75
C PRO A 171 15.49 -12.21 -8.45
N LEU A 172 15.33 -12.52 -9.73
CA LEU A 172 14.32 -11.91 -10.61
C LEU A 172 12.89 -12.00 -10.05
N ASN A 173 12.55 -13.09 -9.36
CA ASN A 173 11.23 -13.29 -8.74
C ASN A 173 10.90 -12.14 -7.77
N TYR A 174 11.86 -11.72 -6.95
CA TYR A 174 11.65 -10.64 -5.99
C TYR A 174 11.58 -9.28 -6.67
N THR A 175 12.40 -9.06 -7.70
CA THR A 175 12.42 -7.80 -8.47
C THR A 175 11.08 -7.55 -9.16
N ASN A 176 10.47 -8.58 -9.76
CA ASN A 176 9.15 -8.48 -10.38
C ASN A 176 8.06 -8.18 -9.34
N THR A 177 8.09 -8.87 -8.19
CA THR A 177 7.13 -8.60 -7.12
C THR A 177 7.29 -7.21 -6.51
N LEU A 178 8.53 -6.74 -6.32
CA LEU A 178 8.79 -5.40 -5.79
C LEU A 178 8.32 -4.33 -6.77
N ARG A 179 8.54 -4.53 -8.07
CA ARG A 179 8.02 -3.64 -9.11
C ARG A 179 6.49 -3.62 -9.11
N SER A 180 5.83 -4.79 -9.11
CA SER A 180 4.36 -4.83 -9.10
C SER A 180 3.75 -4.22 -7.86
N LEU A 181 4.34 -4.46 -6.68
CA LEU A 181 3.89 -3.85 -5.43
C LEU A 181 4.06 -2.32 -5.44
N ARG A 182 5.15 -1.84 -6.05
CA ARG A 182 5.38 -0.41 -6.24
C ARG A 182 4.35 0.21 -7.18
N ASP A 183 4.08 -0.42 -8.31
CA ASP A 183 3.09 0.07 -9.30
C ASP A 183 1.69 0.12 -8.66
N GLN A 184 1.32 -0.90 -7.89
CA GLN A 184 0.07 -0.92 -7.11
C GLN A 184 0.01 0.20 -6.08
N LEU A 185 1.13 0.47 -5.40
CA LEU A 185 1.19 1.54 -4.41
C LEU A 185 1.03 2.92 -5.05
N VAL A 186 1.73 3.19 -6.16
CA VAL A 186 1.59 4.44 -6.92
C VAL A 186 0.14 4.62 -7.39
N GLN A 187 -0.45 3.57 -7.96
CA GLN A 187 -1.85 3.60 -8.39
C GLN A 187 -2.81 3.89 -7.23
N SER A 188 -2.55 3.30 -6.06
CA SER A 188 -3.35 3.54 -4.85
C SER A 188 -3.19 4.97 -4.33
N GLU A 189 -1.98 5.54 -4.36
CA GLU A 189 -1.71 6.92 -3.96
C GLU A 189 -2.42 7.92 -4.88
N GLU A 190 -2.36 7.71 -6.19
CA GLU A 190 -3.08 8.52 -7.19
C GLU A 190 -4.59 8.47 -6.96
N GLN A 191 -5.15 7.28 -6.75
CA GLN A 191 -6.57 7.12 -6.44
C GLN A 191 -6.97 7.82 -5.14
N ASN A 192 -6.11 7.77 -4.10
CA ASN A 192 -6.37 8.45 -2.85
C ASN A 192 -6.38 9.97 -3.05
N LYS A 193 -5.39 10.50 -3.76
CA LYS A 193 -5.32 11.93 -4.08
C LYS A 193 -6.56 12.40 -4.85
N LEU A 194 -6.97 11.67 -5.90
CA LEU A 194 -8.19 11.99 -6.65
C LEU A 194 -9.44 12.02 -5.77
N LYS A 195 -9.55 11.08 -4.81
CA LYS A 195 -10.67 11.07 -3.86
C LYS A 195 -10.62 12.26 -2.90
N GLN A 196 -9.44 12.64 -2.43
CA GLN A 196 -9.26 13.80 -1.56
C GLN A 196 -9.63 15.10 -2.30
N ASP A 197 -9.16 15.27 -3.53
CA ASP A 197 -9.49 16.42 -4.37
C ASP A 197 -11.01 16.48 -4.63
N HIS A 198 -11.63 15.34 -4.94
CA HIS A 198 -13.07 15.25 -5.13
C HIS A 198 -13.86 15.62 -3.87
N LEU A 199 -13.41 15.18 -2.68
CA LEU A 199 -14.04 15.55 -1.41
C LEU A 199 -13.92 17.05 -1.15
N GLN A 200 -12.79 17.67 -1.46
CA GLN A 200 -12.63 19.12 -1.32
C GLN A 200 -13.59 19.89 -2.24
N ASP A 201 -13.74 19.45 -3.49
CA ASP A 201 -14.69 20.04 -4.43
C ASP A 201 -16.14 19.88 -3.98
N LEU A 202 -16.53 18.69 -3.51
CA LEU A 202 -17.87 18.46 -2.96
C LEU A 202 -18.14 19.33 -1.74
N ASN A 203 -17.16 19.49 -0.84
CA ASN A 203 -17.30 20.38 0.32
C ASN A 203 -17.47 21.85 -0.09
N ARG A 204 -16.74 22.30 -1.11
CA ARG A 204 -16.89 23.64 -1.69
C ARG A 204 -18.27 23.85 -2.30
N LEU A 205 -18.75 22.89 -3.08
CA LEU A 205 -20.09 22.94 -3.68
C LEU A 205 -21.19 22.92 -2.61
N LEU A 206 -21.01 22.11 -1.56
CA LEU A 206 -21.94 22.04 -0.43
C LEU A 206 -21.99 23.38 0.31
N ALA A 207 -20.86 24.01 0.57
CA ALA A 207 -20.81 25.34 1.20
C ALA A 207 -21.54 26.39 0.35
N ALA A 208 -21.26 26.44 -0.95
CA ALA A 208 -21.96 27.36 -1.87
C ALA A 208 -23.46 27.07 -1.99
N ALA A 209 -23.87 25.80 -1.96
CA ALA A 209 -25.27 25.41 -1.98
C ALA A 209 -25.99 25.81 -0.69
N LYS A 210 -25.35 25.67 0.48
CA LYS A 210 -25.87 26.15 1.76
C LYS A 210 -26.04 27.65 1.76
N GLU A 211 -25.04 28.40 1.31
CA GLU A 211 -25.11 29.86 1.21
C GLU A 211 -26.27 30.31 0.31
N ARG A 212 -26.44 29.67 -0.86
CA ARG A 212 -27.57 29.95 -1.75
C ARG A 212 -28.92 29.58 -1.13
N LEU A 213 -28.99 28.47 -0.41
CA LEU A 213 -30.21 28.06 0.27
C LEU A 213 -30.56 29.08 1.36
N GLU A 214 -29.59 29.49 2.18
CA GLU A 214 -29.76 30.51 3.21
C GLU A 214 -30.22 31.85 2.60
N ALA A 215 -29.62 32.28 1.48
CA ALA A 215 -30.05 33.48 0.75
C ALA A 215 -31.48 33.37 0.21
N ARG A 216 -31.91 32.20 -0.28
CA ARG A 216 -33.30 32.00 -0.71
C ARG A 216 -34.28 31.97 0.45
N VAL A 217 -33.89 31.35 1.56
CA VAL A 217 -34.69 31.33 2.78
C VAL A 217 -34.85 32.74 3.35
N SER A 218 -33.79 33.55 3.33
CA SER A 218 -33.86 34.95 3.77
C SER A 218 -34.69 35.82 2.83
N GLU A 219 -34.63 35.63 1.51
CA GLU A 219 -35.52 36.31 0.56
C GLU A 219 -37.01 35.97 0.81
N LEU A 220 -37.31 34.71 1.10
CA LEU A 220 -38.70 34.24 1.27
C LEU A 220 -39.31 34.68 2.60
N ILE A 221 -38.60 34.42 3.71
CA ILE A 221 -39.13 34.56 5.08
C ILE A 221 -38.70 35.89 5.71
N GLY A 222 -37.71 36.57 5.13
CA GLY A 222 -37.00 37.67 5.76
C GLY A 222 -35.84 37.16 6.62
N SER A 223 -34.84 38.01 6.81
CA SER A 223 -33.73 37.74 7.74
C SER A 223 -33.43 38.97 8.58
N ASP A 224 -32.84 38.76 9.76
CA ASP A 224 -32.40 39.85 10.65
C ASP A 224 -31.33 40.77 10.00
N THR A 225 -30.69 40.29 8.94
CA THR A 225 -29.72 41.03 8.12
C THR A 225 -30.34 41.79 6.94
N ALA A 226 -31.66 41.69 6.73
CA ALA A 226 -32.34 42.42 5.67
C ALA A 226 -32.31 43.93 5.93
N PRO A 227 -32.20 44.79 4.89
CA PRO A 227 -32.25 46.24 5.04
C PRO A 227 -33.54 46.64 5.75
N GLN A 228 -33.43 47.29 6.91
CA GLN A 228 -34.59 47.71 7.72
C GLN A 228 -35.10 49.12 7.36
N ASP A 229 -34.62 49.70 6.25
CA ASP A 229 -35.04 51.03 5.83
C ASP A 229 -36.55 51.05 5.53
N GLU A 230 -37.27 51.95 6.19
CA GLU A 230 -38.72 52.07 6.05
C GLU A 230 -39.16 52.51 4.66
N LEU A 231 -38.26 53.16 3.91
CA LEU A 231 -38.48 53.56 2.51
C LEU A 231 -38.47 52.38 1.55
N LEU A 232 -37.98 51.21 1.97
CA LEU A 232 -37.93 50.03 1.12
C LEU A 232 -39.25 49.24 1.15
N PRO A 233 -39.65 48.66 0.00
CA PRO A 233 -40.77 47.72 -0.08
C PRO A 233 -40.70 46.64 0.99
N VAL A 234 -41.86 46.27 1.53
CA VAL A 234 -41.99 45.33 2.65
C VAL A 234 -41.39 43.97 2.31
N GLU A 235 -41.50 43.54 1.05
CA GLU A 235 -40.87 42.34 0.50
C GLU A 235 -39.36 42.27 0.74
N LEU A 236 -38.66 43.40 0.64
CA LEU A 236 -37.21 43.48 0.83
C LEU A 236 -36.82 43.59 2.31
N ARG A 237 -37.77 43.95 3.18
CA ARG A 237 -37.54 44.25 4.61
C ARG A 237 -37.86 43.06 5.50
N LYS A 238 -39.02 42.43 5.26
CA LYS A 238 -39.60 41.35 6.06
C LYS A 238 -39.76 40.04 5.28
N GLY A 239 -39.32 40.01 4.02
CA GLY A 239 -39.44 38.84 3.14
C GLY A 239 -40.67 38.88 2.24
N LEU A 240 -40.60 38.11 1.14
CA LEU A 240 -41.65 38.06 0.13
C LEU A 240 -42.99 37.56 0.68
N VAL A 241 -42.98 36.60 1.62
CA VAL A 241 -44.22 36.03 2.18
C VAL A 241 -45.04 37.10 2.90
N THR A 242 -44.40 37.89 3.75
CA THR A 242 -45.08 38.95 4.51
C THR A 242 -45.50 40.12 3.61
N GLY A 243 -44.68 40.49 2.63
CA GLY A 243 -45.06 41.48 1.62
C GLY A 243 -46.32 41.07 0.85
N LEU A 244 -46.42 39.80 0.46
CA LEU A 244 -47.56 39.26 -0.27
C LEU A 244 -48.82 39.22 0.61
N GLU A 245 -48.70 38.89 1.90
CA GLU A 245 -49.81 38.99 2.86
C GLU A 245 -50.33 40.42 3.00
N GLU A 246 -49.44 41.42 3.09
CA GLU A 246 -49.83 42.82 3.19
C GLU A 246 -50.52 43.33 1.90
N GLU A 247 -50.02 42.95 0.72
CA GLU A 247 -50.66 43.29 -0.56
C GLU A 247 -52.03 42.61 -0.74
N GLU A 248 -52.19 41.35 -0.33
CA GLU A 248 -53.49 40.67 -0.33
C GLU A 248 -54.47 41.33 0.66
N GLN A 249 -53.99 41.82 1.81
CA GLN A 249 -54.84 42.58 2.74
C GLN A 249 -55.32 43.92 2.14
N LYS A 250 -54.43 44.67 1.48
CA LYS A 250 -54.81 45.91 0.79
C LYS A 250 -55.82 45.64 -0.31
N ARG A 251 -55.58 44.62 -1.15
CA ARG A 251 -56.52 44.20 -2.19
C ARG A 251 -57.89 43.87 -1.60
N ASN A 252 -57.94 43.16 -0.48
CA ASN A 252 -59.20 42.83 0.18
C ASN A 252 -59.93 44.10 0.70
N GLN A 253 -59.20 45.08 1.24
CA GLN A 253 -59.78 46.36 1.67
C GLN A 253 -60.34 47.14 0.47
N GLU A 254 -59.58 47.25 -0.62
CA GLU A 254 -60.02 47.91 -1.86
C GLU A 254 -61.28 47.25 -2.43
N PHE A 255 -61.38 45.93 -2.37
CA PHE A 255 -62.60 45.22 -2.78
C PHE A 255 -63.80 45.55 -1.91
N VAL A 256 -63.61 45.65 -0.59
CA VAL A 256 -64.68 46.05 0.35
C VAL A 256 -65.13 47.48 0.09
N GLU A 257 -64.20 48.43 -0.09
CA GLU A 257 -64.49 49.82 -0.41
C GLU A 257 -65.22 49.94 -1.76
N THR A 258 -64.77 49.20 -2.77
CA THR A 258 -65.42 49.15 -4.08
C THR A 258 -66.85 48.60 -3.98
N ASP A 259 -67.09 47.57 -3.16
CA ASP A 259 -68.45 47.05 -2.94
C ASP A 259 -69.33 48.07 -2.21
N GLN A 260 -68.80 48.77 -1.21
CA GLN A 260 -69.51 49.84 -0.52
C GLN A 260 -69.90 50.98 -1.49
N LEU A 261 -68.94 51.47 -2.28
CA LEU A 261 -69.17 52.48 -3.32
C LEU A 261 -70.22 52.03 -4.35
N ARG A 262 -70.19 50.75 -4.76
CA ARG A 262 -71.23 50.19 -5.63
C ARG A 262 -72.61 50.22 -4.98
N ARG A 263 -72.73 49.82 -3.71
CA ARG A 263 -74.00 49.87 -2.97
C ARG A 263 -74.50 51.30 -2.81
N GLU A 264 -73.62 52.25 -2.54
CA GLU A 264 -73.96 53.68 -2.44
C GLU A 264 -74.42 54.24 -3.77
N LEU A 265 -73.71 53.94 -4.87
CA LEU A 265 -74.11 54.34 -6.22
C LEU A 265 -75.50 53.80 -6.57
N ILE A 266 -75.79 52.53 -6.25
CA ILE A 266 -77.11 51.92 -6.46
C ILE A 266 -78.17 52.68 -5.66
N LYS A 267 -77.92 53.01 -4.38
CA LYS A 267 -78.86 53.79 -3.55
C LYS A 267 -79.11 55.19 -4.11
N VAL A 268 -78.07 55.87 -4.57
CA VAL A 268 -78.19 57.21 -5.19
C VAL A 268 -79.00 57.12 -6.48
N TYR A 269 -78.74 56.11 -7.32
CA TYR A 269 -79.48 55.88 -8.55
C TYR A 269 -80.96 55.56 -8.28
N GLN A 270 -81.26 54.73 -7.27
CA GLN A 270 -82.63 54.46 -6.83
C GLN A 270 -83.34 55.73 -6.35
N LYS A 271 -82.67 56.56 -5.52
CA LYS A 271 -83.21 57.86 -5.10
C LYS A 271 -83.48 58.79 -6.28
N GLN A 272 -82.59 58.84 -7.26
CA GLN A 272 -82.81 59.63 -8.48
C GLN A 272 -84.05 59.15 -9.23
N LEU A 273 -84.25 57.84 -9.37
CA LEU A 273 -85.44 57.27 -9.98
C LEU A 273 -86.72 57.62 -9.19
N GLU A 274 -86.68 57.52 -7.86
CA GLU A 274 -87.80 57.93 -6.99
C GLU A 274 -88.13 59.42 -7.14
N LEU A 275 -87.12 60.29 -7.16
CA LEU A 275 -87.28 61.74 -7.38
C LEU A 275 -87.86 62.05 -8.76
N ILE A 276 -87.41 61.35 -9.81
CA ILE A 276 -87.96 61.51 -11.16
C ILE A 276 -89.45 61.10 -11.17
N ASP A 277 -89.79 59.99 -10.52
CA ASP A 277 -91.18 59.54 -10.40
C ASP A 277 -92.04 60.56 -9.60
N GLU A 278 -91.53 61.10 -8.50
CA GLU A 278 -92.20 62.12 -7.68
C GLU A 278 -92.42 63.43 -8.45
N VAL A 279 -91.39 63.93 -9.14
CA VAL A 279 -91.50 65.12 -10.02
C VAL A 279 -92.51 64.88 -11.13
N SER A 280 -92.54 63.67 -11.73
CA SER A 280 -93.53 63.33 -12.76
C SER A 280 -94.96 63.33 -12.19
N LYS A 281 -95.16 62.84 -10.96
CA LYS A 281 -96.45 62.87 -10.25
C LYS A 281 -96.88 64.29 -9.91
N LEU A 282 -95.99 65.11 -9.36
CA LEU A 282 -96.24 66.51 -9.06
C LEU A 282 -96.54 67.33 -10.34
N SER A 283 -95.80 67.08 -11.41
CA SER A 283 -96.06 67.65 -12.74
C SER A 283 -97.47 67.33 -13.24
N ASN A 284 -97.94 66.11 -13.02
CA ASN A 284 -99.29 65.69 -13.41
C ASN A 284 -100.38 66.27 -12.49
N GLN A 285 -100.04 66.76 -11.30
CA GLN A 285 -100.95 67.41 -10.34
C GLN A 285 -101.05 68.94 -10.50
N LEU A 286 -100.12 69.56 -11.24
CA LEU A 286 -100.22 70.98 -11.53
C LEU A 286 -101.43 71.27 -12.43
N PRO A 287 -102.20 72.35 -12.15
CA PRO A 287 -103.36 72.69 -12.94
C PRO A 287 -102.94 72.93 -14.39
N LYS A 288 -103.43 72.09 -15.29
CA LYS A 288 -103.22 72.28 -16.73
C LYS A 288 -103.77 73.66 -17.10
N PRO A 289 -103.01 74.49 -17.85
CA PRO A 289 -103.51 75.78 -18.29
C PRO A 289 -104.82 75.56 -19.06
N LYS A 290 -105.89 76.24 -18.61
CA LYS A 290 -107.17 76.24 -19.32
C LYS A 290 -106.94 76.83 -20.71
N SER A 291 -107.05 75.99 -21.74
CA SER A 291 -107.33 76.43 -23.11
C SER A 291 -108.77 76.91 -23.21
#